data_AF-A0A7S0YMR4-F1
#
_entry.id   AF-A0A7S0YMR4-F1
#
_cell.length_a   1.000
_cell.length_b   1.000
_cell.length_c   1.000
_cell.angle_alpha   90.00
_cell.angle_beta   90.00
_cell.angle_gamma   90.00
#
_symmetry.space_group_name_H-M   'P 1'
#
loop_
_entity.id
_entity.type
_entity.pdbx_description
1 polymer ?
#
loop_
_entity_poly.entity_id
_entity_poly.type
_entity_poly.pdbx_seq_one_letter_code
_entity_poly.pdbx_strand_id
1 'polypeptide(L)'
;QNAGNATLQGFVSGVSAGPSFGEGGQSVTFDVAFESGDASLVAGTPQINTGGNLTFEVAENRFGSARFSVTLRDDGGMGGPAVSDNQTLFLVVEYVNQAPTFAVAPGNVTVNQDTGGFSAPLVSQVSAGSVEE
;
A
#
# COMPACT_ATOMS: atom_id res chain seq x y z
N GLN A 1 0.39 9.55 6.36
CA GLN A 1 -0.71 9.53 5.38
C GLN A 1 -0.81 8.17 4.73
N ASN A 2 -2.06 7.81 4.41
CA ASN A 2 -2.57 6.59 3.78
C ASN A 2 -1.79 5.29 4.06
N ALA A 3 -1.80 4.85 5.32
CA ALA A 3 -1.92 3.41 5.55
C ALA A 3 -3.37 2.99 5.39
N GLY A 4 -3.53 1.78 4.87
CA GLY A 4 -4.84 1.19 4.69
C GLY A 4 -4.80 0.03 3.73
N ASN A 5 -5.76 -0.86 3.91
CA ASN A 5 -5.98 -1.96 2.99
C ASN A 5 -6.44 -1.38 1.64
N ALA A 6 -5.67 -1.69 0.59
CA ALA A 6 -6.03 -1.48 -0.79
C ALA A 6 -6.46 -2.82 -1.40
N THR A 7 -7.59 -2.80 -2.11
CA THR A 7 -8.11 -3.95 -2.86
C THR A 7 -8.29 -3.57 -4.33
N LEU A 8 -7.61 -4.28 -5.22
CA LEU A 8 -7.77 -4.18 -6.67
C LEU A 8 -8.58 -5.38 -7.16
N GLN A 9 -9.85 -5.14 -7.53
CA GLN A 9 -10.74 -6.19 -8.01
C GLN A 9 -10.41 -6.58 -9.45
N GLY A 10 -10.50 -7.88 -9.76
CA GLY A 10 -10.24 -8.40 -11.11
C GLY A 10 -8.81 -8.14 -11.59
N PHE A 11 -7.86 -8.06 -10.67
CA PHE A 11 -6.44 -7.88 -10.97
C PHE A 11 -5.89 -9.02 -11.84
N VAL A 12 -6.30 -10.26 -11.55
CA VAL A 12 -6.03 -11.43 -12.39
C VAL A 12 -7.33 -11.94 -13.00
N SER A 13 -7.27 -12.43 -14.24
CA SER A 13 -8.38 -13.07 -14.93
C SER A 13 -7.94 -14.42 -15.53
N GLY A 14 -8.91 -15.27 -15.89
CA GLY A 14 -8.62 -16.57 -16.49
C GLY A 14 -7.96 -17.58 -15.53
N VAL A 15 -8.16 -17.41 -14.22
CA VAL A 15 -7.64 -18.33 -13.20
C VAL A 15 -8.24 -19.73 -13.43
N SER A 16 -7.36 -20.71 -13.64
CA SER A 16 -7.75 -22.10 -13.94
C SER A 16 -6.70 -23.06 -13.40
N ALA A 17 -7.14 -24.21 -12.90
CA ALA A 17 -6.27 -25.34 -12.54
C ALA A 17 -5.80 -26.14 -13.77
N GLY A 18 -6.35 -25.87 -14.96
CA GLY A 18 -6.06 -26.63 -16.17
C GLY A 18 -7.30 -27.26 -16.81
N PRO A 19 -7.15 -28.02 -17.91
CA PRO A 19 -8.27 -28.66 -18.61
C PRO A 19 -8.99 -29.68 -17.73
N SER A 20 -10.31 -29.55 -17.62
CA SER A 20 -11.18 -30.24 -16.66
C SER A 20 -11.46 -31.73 -16.94
N PHE A 21 -10.60 -32.47 -17.66
CA PHE A 21 -10.84 -33.89 -17.97
C PHE A 21 -10.67 -34.75 -16.71
N GLY A 22 -11.70 -34.77 -15.85
CA GLY A 22 -11.77 -35.58 -14.63
C GLY A 22 -11.60 -34.83 -13.30
N GLU A 23 -11.44 -33.50 -13.33
CA GLU A 23 -10.90 -32.71 -12.20
C GLU A 23 -11.76 -31.49 -11.82
N GLY A 24 -13.08 -31.57 -11.98
CA GLY A 24 -14.01 -30.58 -11.44
C GLY A 24 -13.96 -30.56 -9.91
N GLY A 25 -13.00 -29.83 -9.33
CA GLY A 25 -12.79 -29.78 -7.87
C GLY A 25 -11.38 -29.41 -7.41
N GLN A 26 -10.40 -29.26 -8.30
CA GLN A 26 -9.05 -28.82 -7.91
C GLN A 26 -9.05 -27.39 -7.38
N SER A 27 -8.32 -27.19 -6.29
CA SER A 27 -8.08 -25.87 -5.71
C SER A 27 -6.80 -25.28 -6.27
N VAL A 28 -6.79 -23.97 -6.48
CA VAL A 28 -5.59 -23.22 -6.87
C VAL A 28 -5.20 -22.22 -5.79
N THR A 29 -3.90 -22.00 -5.63
CA THR A 29 -3.32 -21.06 -4.67
C THR A 29 -2.36 -20.14 -5.40
N PHE A 30 -2.47 -18.84 -5.15
CA PHE A 30 -1.47 -17.88 -5.62
C PHE A 30 -0.33 -17.78 -4.60
N ASP A 31 0.90 -17.86 -5.11
CA ASP A 31 2.11 -17.57 -4.35
C ASP A 31 2.65 -16.22 -4.83
N VAL A 32 2.76 -15.26 -3.90
CA VAL A 32 3.29 -13.92 -4.17
C VAL A 32 4.55 -13.72 -3.35
N ALA A 33 5.68 -13.42 -4.00
CA ALA A 33 6.96 -13.23 -3.33
C ALA A 33 7.61 -11.90 -3.75
N PHE A 34 8.28 -11.24 -2.81
CA PHE A 34 9.04 -10.04 -3.12
C PHE A 34 10.26 -10.38 -3.99
N GLU A 35 10.50 -9.56 -5.01
CA GLU A 35 11.60 -9.74 -5.95
C GLU A 35 12.65 -8.62 -5.83
N SER A 36 12.24 -7.35 -5.90
CA SER A 36 13.16 -6.21 -5.83
C SER A 36 12.46 -4.88 -5.53
N GLY A 37 13.23 -3.84 -5.21
CA GLY A 37 12.71 -2.50 -4.87
C GLY A 37 12.58 -2.31 -3.35
N ASP A 38 11.55 -1.60 -2.92
CA ASP A 38 11.31 -1.31 -1.50
C ASP A 38 10.21 -2.22 -0.92
N ALA A 39 10.61 -3.28 -0.23
CA ALA A 39 9.69 -4.23 0.40
C ALA A 39 8.83 -3.60 1.51
N SER A 40 9.29 -2.48 2.08
CA SER A 40 8.63 -1.83 3.21
C SER A 40 7.58 -0.79 2.80
N LEU A 41 7.24 -0.73 1.51
CA LEU A 41 6.03 -0.05 1.01
C LEU A 41 4.73 -0.71 1.47
N VAL A 42 4.79 -2.00 1.82
CA VAL A 42 3.63 -2.78 2.23
C VAL A 42 3.82 -3.42 3.60
N ALA A 43 2.75 -3.50 4.38
CA ALA A 43 2.71 -4.29 5.60
C ALA A 43 2.45 -5.77 5.25
N GLY A 44 3.53 -6.56 5.16
CA GLY A 44 3.48 -7.96 4.77
C GLY A 44 3.54 -8.19 3.26
N THR A 45 3.08 -9.35 2.79
CA THR A 45 3.06 -9.69 1.37
C THR A 45 1.68 -9.46 0.75
N PRO A 46 1.59 -8.85 -0.45
CA PRO A 46 0.34 -8.76 -1.18
C PRO A 46 -0.26 -10.15 -1.41
N GLN A 47 -1.59 -10.26 -1.34
CA GLN A 47 -2.32 -11.52 -1.48
C GLN A 47 -3.24 -11.46 -2.70
N ILE A 48 -3.32 -12.55 -3.47
CA ILE A 48 -4.27 -12.69 -4.57
C ILE A 48 -5.20 -13.85 -4.26
N ASN A 49 -6.50 -13.62 -4.29
CA ASN A 49 -7.49 -14.69 -4.08
C ASN A 49 -7.89 -15.35 -5.41
N THR A 50 -8.59 -16.49 -5.32
CA THR A 50 -9.05 -17.26 -6.50
C THR A 50 -10.10 -16.53 -7.34
N GLY A 51 -10.74 -15.49 -6.80
CA GLY A 51 -11.59 -14.55 -7.54
C GLY A 51 -10.81 -13.51 -8.35
N GLY A 52 -9.46 -13.52 -8.26
CA GLY A 52 -8.59 -12.61 -8.99
C GLY A 52 -8.39 -11.25 -8.33
N ASN A 53 -8.78 -11.07 -7.08
CA ASN A 53 -8.61 -9.80 -6.37
C ASN A 53 -7.25 -9.75 -5.66
N LEU A 54 -6.52 -8.66 -5.85
CA LEU A 54 -5.26 -8.35 -5.15
C LEU A 54 -5.55 -7.48 -3.93
N THR A 55 -5.05 -7.88 -2.77
CA THR A 55 -5.16 -7.14 -1.50
C THR A 55 -3.80 -6.91 -0.88
N PHE A 56 -3.51 -5.69 -0.44
CA PHE A 56 -2.29 -5.33 0.28
C PHE A 56 -2.56 -4.13 1.18
N GLU A 57 -1.70 -3.92 2.17
CA GLU A 57 -1.76 -2.74 3.04
C GLU A 57 -0.53 -1.89 2.77
N VAL A 58 -0.74 -0.62 2.40
CA VAL A 58 0.35 0.34 2.21
C VAL A 58 0.87 0.76 3.59
N ALA A 59 2.18 0.80 3.76
CA ALA A 59 2.80 1.27 4.99
C ALA A 59 2.63 2.79 5.15
N GLU A 60 2.40 3.26 6.38
CA GLU A 60 2.29 4.69 6.65
C GLU A 60 3.56 5.42 6.23
N ASN A 61 3.36 6.57 5.57
CA ASN A 61 4.46 7.48 5.26
C ASN A 61 5.55 6.84 4.38
N ARG A 62 5.13 6.02 3.41
CA ARG A 62 6.02 5.34 2.46
C ARG A 62 5.57 5.60 1.04
N PHE A 63 6.54 5.83 0.16
CA PHE A 63 6.36 5.99 -1.27
C PHE A 63 7.55 5.37 -2.00
N GLY A 64 7.37 4.99 -3.26
CA GLY A 64 8.39 4.31 -4.06
C GLY A 64 7.81 3.19 -4.92
N SER A 65 8.65 2.23 -5.29
CA SER A 65 8.24 1.08 -6.10
C SER A 65 8.79 -0.25 -5.59
N ALA A 66 8.00 -1.32 -5.76
CA ALA A 66 8.39 -2.69 -5.48
C ALA A 66 7.95 -3.64 -6.60
N ARG A 67 8.72 -4.70 -6.81
CA ARG A 67 8.42 -5.82 -7.71
C ARG A 67 8.15 -7.08 -6.91
N PHE A 68 7.11 -7.81 -7.29
CA PHE A 68 6.77 -9.10 -6.75
C PHE A 68 6.62 -10.12 -7.88
N SER A 69 7.08 -11.33 -7.64
CA SER A 69 6.76 -12.51 -8.45
C SER A 69 5.41 -13.07 -8.02
N VAL A 70 4.65 -13.58 -8.99
CA VAL A 70 3.35 -14.21 -8.80
C VAL A 70 3.34 -15.52 -9.59
N THR A 71 3.09 -16.62 -8.90
CA THR A 71 2.81 -17.94 -9.51
C THR A 71 1.48 -18.48 -9.03
N LEU A 72 0.86 -19.34 -9.84
CA LEU A 72 -0.34 -20.08 -9.47
C LEU A 72 0.02 -21.56 -9.35
N ARG A 73 -0.41 -22.20 -8.26
CA ARG A 73 -0.21 -23.63 -8.01
C ARG A 73 -1.55 -24.32 -7.85
N ASP A 74 -1.73 -25.48 -8.49
CA ASP A 74 -2.87 -26.36 -8.25
C ASP A 74 -2.55 -27.44 -7.18
N ASP A 75 -3.56 -28.16 -6.71
CA ASP A 75 -3.42 -29.26 -5.73
C ASP A 75 -3.15 -30.63 -6.37
N GLY A 76 -3.07 -30.68 -7.71
CA GLY A 76 -2.42 -31.77 -8.42
C GLY A 76 -3.23 -32.99 -8.83
N GLY A 77 -4.52 -33.09 -8.53
CA GLY A 77 -5.41 -34.16 -9.04
C GLY A 77 -4.74 -35.52 -9.36
N MET A 78 -4.90 -36.02 -10.58
CA MET A 78 -4.22 -37.27 -11.03
C MET A 78 -2.82 -37.04 -11.58
N GLY A 79 -2.48 -35.82 -12.01
CA GLY A 79 -1.21 -35.47 -12.66
C GLY A 79 -0.06 -35.10 -11.70
N GLY A 80 -0.36 -34.93 -10.42
CA GLY A 80 0.51 -34.26 -9.45
C GLY A 80 0.41 -32.72 -9.53
N PRO A 81 0.82 -32.00 -8.48
CA PRO A 81 0.71 -30.55 -8.42
C PRO A 81 1.57 -29.87 -9.49
N ALA A 82 1.01 -28.88 -10.17
CA ALA A 82 1.71 -28.04 -11.14
C ALA A 82 1.79 -26.58 -10.67
N VAL A 83 2.79 -25.87 -11.19
CA VAL A 83 3.03 -24.44 -10.94
C VAL A 83 3.09 -23.72 -12.28
N SER A 84 2.42 -22.59 -12.39
CA SER A 84 2.43 -21.75 -13.59
C SER A 84 3.79 -21.10 -13.84
N ASP A 85 3.95 -20.53 -15.02
CA ASP A 85 5.03 -19.57 -15.28
C ASP A 85 4.93 -18.37 -14.32
N ASN A 86 6.09 -17.76 -14.05
CA ASN A 86 6.18 -16.58 -13.20
C ASN A 86 5.64 -15.33 -13.89
N GLN A 87 4.80 -14.58 -13.18
CA GLN A 87 4.29 -13.27 -13.57
C GLN A 87 4.86 -12.20 -12.64
N THR A 88 4.98 -10.96 -13.13
CA THR A 88 5.50 -9.84 -12.33
C THR A 88 4.38 -8.87 -11.97
N LEU A 89 4.23 -8.58 -10.67
CA LEU A 89 3.44 -7.48 -10.13
C LEU A 89 4.37 -6.28 -9.85
N PHE A 90 4.08 -5.14 -10.46
CA PHE A 90 4.75 -3.88 -10.18
C PHE A 90 3.86 -2.99 -9.31
N LEU A 91 4.31 -2.67 -8.10
CA LEU A 91 3.63 -1.78 -7.17
C LEU A 91 4.33 -0.43 -7.15
N VAL A 92 3.57 0.65 -7.30
CA VAL A 92 4.04 2.03 -7.16
C VAL A 92 3.16 2.73 -6.14
N VAL A 93 3.77 3.29 -5.11
CA VAL A 93 3.12 4.16 -4.13
C VAL A 93 3.63 5.57 -4.37
N GLU A 94 2.75 6.46 -4.82
CA GLU A 94 3.12 7.82 -5.20
C GLU A 94 3.26 8.72 -3.98
N TYR A 95 4.26 9.62 -4.02
CA TYR A 95 4.40 10.67 -3.02
C TYR A 95 3.31 11.72 -3.19
N VAL A 96 2.67 12.10 -2.08
CA VAL A 96 1.68 13.19 -2.03
C VAL A 96 2.18 14.27 -1.08
N ASN A 97 2.49 15.45 -1.62
CA ASN A 97 2.95 16.57 -0.82
C ASN A 97 1.86 17.07 0.13
N GLN A 98 2.20 17.21 1.41
CA GLN A 98 1.29 17.76 2.41
C GLN A 98 1.52 19.26 2.54
N ALA A 99 0.45 20.05 2.47
CA ALA A 99 0.58 21.50 2.63
C ALA A 99 1.02 21.86 4.07
N PRO A 100 1.85 22.91 4.26
CA PRO A 100 2.18 23.42 5.59
C PRO A 100 0.93 23.78 6.40
N THR A 101 0.98 23.56 7.71
CA THR A 101 -0.10 23.91 8.63
C THR A 101 0.44 24.71 9.81
N PHE A 102 -0.40 25.56 10.38
CA PHE A 102 -0.16 26.20 11.67
C PHE A 102 -1.49 26.50 12.36
N ALA A 103 -1.45 26.64 13.69
CA ALA A 103 -2.58 27.06 14.50
C ALA A 103 -2.28 28.41 15.14
N VAL A 104 -3.22 29.35 15.06
CA VAL A 104 -3.14 30.62 15.80
C VAL A 104 -3.70 30.40 17.20
N ALA A 105 -3.01 30.88 18.22
CA ALA A 105 -3.50 30.80 19.60
C ALA A 105 -4.90 31.45 19.69
N PRO A 106 -5.91 30.78 20.29
CA PRO A 106 -7.24 31.34 20.40
C PRO A 106 -7.20 32.55 21.34
N GLY A 107 -7.54 33.73 20.81
CA GLY A 107 -7.66 34.96 21.58
C GLY A 107 -7.21 36.20 20.81
N ASN A 108 -7.60 37.35 21.34
CA ASN A 108 -7.24 38.65 20.80
C ASN A 108 -5.89 39.05 21.42
N VAL A 109 -4.94 39.48 20.60
CA VAL A 109 -3.74 40.14 21.12
C VAL A 109 -4.12 41.58 21.47
N THR A 110 -4.05 41.93 22.75
CA THR A 110 -4.26 43.30 23.24
C THR A 110 -2.95 43.81 23.82
N VAL A 111 -2.47 44.96 23.34
CA VAL A 111 -1.22 45.58 23.79
C VAL A 111 -1.51 47.04 24.15
N ASN A 112 -1.03 47.51 25.30
CA ASN A 112 -1.15 48.92 25.68
C ASN A 112 -0.18 49.78 24.85
N GLN A 113 -0.59 51.00 24.53
CA GLN A 113 0.21 51.93 23.71
C GLN A 113 1.59 52.28 24.30
N ASP A 114 1.73 52.20 25.63
CA ASP A 114 2.99 52.47 26.35
C ASP A 114 3.81 51.20 26.63
N THR A 115 3.40 50.06 26.06
CA THR A 115 4.19 48.83 26.14
C THR A 115 5.41 48.99 25.24
N GLY A 116 6.60 48.67 25.74
CA GLY A 116 7.81 48.55 24.94
C GLY A 116 7.72 47.37 23.95
N GLY A 117 8.85 46.72 23.66
CA GLY A 117 8.83 45.52 22.82
C GLY A 117 7.87 44.45 23.35
N PHE A 118 6.88 44.05 22.54
CA PHE A 118 5.92 43.00 22.87
C PHE A 118 6.30 41.71 22.13
N SER A 119 6.37 40.59 22.86
CA SER A 119 6.62 39.27 22.30
C SER A 119 5.65 38.26 22.93
N ALA A 120 4.90 37.56 22.09
CA ALA A 120 4.00 36.50 22.50
C ALA A 120 4.02 35.37 21.46
N PRO A 121 3.94 34.10 21.89
CA PRO A 121 3.78 32.99 20.96
C PRO A 121 2.37 33.05 20.34
N LEU A 122 2.28 33.60 19.13
CA LEU A 122 1.02 33.75 18.40
C LEU A 122 0.63 32.49 17.62
N VAL A 123 1.63 31.69 17.26
CA VAL A 123 1.50 30.55 16.37
C VAL A 123 2.03 29.31 17.08
N SER A 124 1.28 28.22 16.98
CA SER A 124 1.63 26.89 17.46
C SER A 124 1.36 25.87 16.35
N GLN A 125 1.70 24.60 16.58
CA GLN A 125 1.48 23.51 15.62
C GLN A 125 2.02 23.81 14.21
N VAL A 126 3.12 24.56 14.14
CA VAL A 126 3.80 24.85 12.86
C VAL A 126 4.36 23.53 12.34
N SER A 127 3.88 23.13 11.18
CA SER A 127 4.36 21.98 10.44
C SER A 127 4.58 22.41 8.99
N ALA A 128 5.70 21.99 8.39
CA ALA A 128 5.97 22.20 6.97
C ALA A 128 5.10 21.30 6.05
N GLY A 129 4.22 20.48 6.63
CA GLY A 129 3.74 19.24 6.02
C GLY A 129 4.73 18.11 6.33
N SER A 130 4.32 16.83 6.27
CA SER A 130 5.35 15.79 6.31
C SER A 130 6.21 15.90 5.05
N VAL A 131 7.46 16.31 5.26
CA VAL A 131 8.56 16.05 4.35
C VAL A 131 9.12 14.72 4.84
N GLU A 132 8.66 13.63 4.26
CA GLU A 132 9.28 12.34 4.53
C GLU A 132 10.61 12.33 3.75
N GLU A 133 11.73 12.40 4.50
CA GLU A 133 13.09 12.27 3.98
C GLU A 133 13.28 10.98 3.16
#